data_AF-A0A1J4XF54-F1
#
_entry.id   AF-A0A1J4XF54-F1
#
_cell.length_a   1.000
_cell.length_b   1.000
_cell.length_c   1.000
_cell.angle_alpha   90.00
_cell.angle_beta   90.00
_cell.angle_gamma   90.00
#
_symmetry.space_group_name_H-M   'P 1'
#
loop_
_entity.id
_entity.type
_entity.pdbx_description
1 polymer ?
#
loop_
_entity_poly.entity_id
_entity_poly.type
_entity_poly.pdbx_seq_one_letter_code
_entity_poly.pdbx_strand_id
1 'polypeptide(L)' 'MAAAKKTTTPGLRVSSHKNGFRRGGRAWSGVTELPVSVLTEEQIAQIKAEPMLTVVEIDLEIGAVTAEEDGDQ' A
#
# COMPACT_ATOMS: atom_id res chain seq x y z
N MET A 1 24.28 11.98 -21.21
CA MET A 1 23.93 11.65 -19.81
C MET A 1 22.47 11.21 -19.81
N ALA A 2 22.20 9.93 -19.59
CA ALA A 2 20.83 9.41 -19.52
C ALA A 2 20.34 9.56 -18.09
N ALA A 3 19.28 10.37 -17.89
CA ALA A 3 18.54 10.38 -16.65
C ALA A 3 17.95 8.98 -16.44
N ALA A 4 18.37 8.28 -15.40
CA ALA A 4 17.70 7.07 -14.96
C ALA A 4 16.25 7.46 -14.65
N LYS A 5 15.30 7.05 -15.49
CA LYS A 5 13.87 7.17 -15.18
C LYS A 5 13.67 6.31 -13.93
N LYS A 6 13.44 6.96 -12.78
CA LYS A 6 12.84 6.31 -11.63
C LYS A 6 11.57 5.63 -12.16
N THR A 7 11.57 4.31 -12.22
CA THR A 7 10.42 3.54 -12.68
C THR A 7 9.43 3.54 -11.53
N THR A 8 8.64 4.60 -11.45
CA THR A 8 7.60 4.72 -10.45
C THR A 8 6.32 4.03 -10.94
N THR A 9 5.58 3.40 -10.02
CA THR A 9 4.31 2.73 -10.31
C THR A 9 3.23 3.31 -9.39
N PRO A 10 2.00 3.51 -9.90
CA PRO A 10 0.90 3.99 -9.06
C PRO A 10 0.65 3.06 -7.87
N GLY A 11 0.60 3.64 -6.69
CA GLY A 11 0.35 2.97 -5.43
C GLY A 11 -0.67 3.70 -4.57
N LEU A 12 -1.08 3.01 -3.51
CA LEU A 12 -1.95 3.53 -2.47
C LEU A 12 -1.22 3.46 -1.14
N ARG A 13 -1.17 4.59 -0.46
CA ARG A 13 -0.85 4.68 0.95
C ARG A 13 -2.15 4.60 1.74
N VAL A 14 -2.32 3.51 2.46
CA VAL A 14 -3.46 3.26 3.33
C VAL A 14 -3.02 3.44 4.77
N SER A 15 -3.64 4.37 5.49
CA SER A 15 -3.43 4.57 6.93
C SER A 15 -4.68 4.16 7.70
N SER A 16 -4.51 3.26 8.64
CA SER A 16 -5.57 2.81 9.55
C SER A 16 -5.56 3.63 10.83
N HIS A 17 -6.73 4.16 11.21
CA HIS A 17 -6.89 4.87 12.48
C HIS A 17 -6.97 3.90 13.66
N LYS A 18 -7.45 2.68 13.40
CA LYS A 18 -7.53 1.58 14.36
C LYS A 18 -6.56 0.48 13.97
N ASN A 19 -5.68 0.12 14.90
CA ASN A 19 -4.72 -0.96 14.70
C ASN A 19 -5.46 -2.31 14.51
N GLY A 20 -5.11 -3.06 13.47
CA GLY A 20 -5.73 -4.35 13.15
C GLY A 20 -7.12 -4.28 12.49
N PHE A 21 -7.47 -3.16 11.86
CA PHE A 21 -8.75 -3.00 11.16
C PHE A 21 -8.77 -3.82 9.85
N ARG A 22 -9.87 -4.54 9.56
CA ARG A 22 -9.95 -5.46 8.42
C ARG A 22 -10.94 -4.99 7.36
N ARG A 23 -10.46 -4.78 6.12
CA ARG A 23 -11.28 -4.34 4.97
C ARG A 23 -10.62 -4.71 3.66
N GLY A 24 -11.41 -4.96 2.61
CA GLY A 24 -10.85 -5.36 1.30
C GLY A 24 -10.11 -6.70 1.35
N GLY A 25 -10.49 -7.60 2.25
CA GLY A 25 -9.83 -8.90 2.43
C GLY A 25 -8.44 -8.85 3.08
N ARG A 26 -7.98 -7.68 3.56
CA ARG A 26 -6.69 -7.51 4.24
C ARG A 26 -6.85 -6.83 5.61
N ALA A 27 -5.91 -7.11 6.51
CA ALA A 27 -5.76 -6.39 7.76
C ALA A 27 -4.84 -5.18 7.57
N TRP A 28 -5.28 -4.03 8.07
CA TRP A 28 -4.61 -2.75 8.03
C TRP A 28 -4.15 -2.38 9.44
N SER A 29 -2.86 -2.05 9.55
CA SER A 29 -2.22 -1.69 10.80
C SER A 29 -1.22 -0.57 10.52
N GLY A 30 -1.37 0.56 11.21
CA GLY A 30 -0.52 1.73 10.98
C GLY A 30 -0.66 2.28 9.56
N VAL A 31 0.48 2.51 8.89
CA VAL A 31 0.58 3.00 7.51
C VAL A 31 1.13 1.89 6.63
N THR A 32 0.45 1.60 5.53
CA THR A 32 0.87 0.59 4.56
C THR A 32 0.86 1.19 3.17
N GLU A 33 1.93 0.98 2.42
CA GLU A 33 2.10 1.47 1.06
C GLU A 33 2.18 0.26 0.12
N LEU A 34 1.36 0.25 -0.92
CA LEU A 34 1.27 -0.89 -1.83
C LEU A 34 0.82 -0.46 -3.24
N PRO A 35 1.30 -1.13 -4.29
CA PRO A 35 0.90 -0.81 -5.66
C PRO A 35 -0.60 -1.08 -5.87
N VAL A 36 -1.28 -0.26 -6.68
CA VAL A 36 -2.71 -0.50 -6.98
C VAL A 36 -2.93 -1.88 -7.59
N SER A 37 -1.94 -2.40 -8.33
CA SER A 37 -1.99 -3.71 -9.00
C SER A 37 -2.14 -4.91 -8.07
N VAL A 38 -1.84 -4.78 -6.76
CA VAL A 38 -2.06 -5.88 -5.80
C VAL A 38 -3.46 -5.90 -5.19
N LEU A 39 -4.28 -4.88 -5.46
CA LEU A 39 -5.67 -4.81 -5.06
C LEU A 39 -6.57 -4.92 -6.29
N THR A 40 -7.72 -5.56 -6.12
CA THR A 40 -8.79 -5.49 -7.12
C THR A 40 -9.54 -4.16 -7.01
N GLU A 41 -10.20 -3.74 -8.09
CA GLU A 41 -11.02 -2.52 -8.09
C GLU A 41 -12.09 -2.54 -6.98
N GLU A 42 -12.66 -3.71 -6.71
CA GLU A 42 -13.64 -3.90 -5.64
C GLU A 42 -13.02 -3.72 -4.24
N GLN A 43 -11.80 -4.22 -4.03
CA GLN A 43 -11.07 -3.99 -2.78
C GLN A 43 -10.72 -2.52 -2.61
N ILE A 44 -10.24 -1.86 -3.66
CA ILE A 44 -9.94 -0.42 -3.64
C ILE A 44 -11.19 0.38 -3.29
N ALA A 45 -12.34 0.06 -3.90
CA ALA A 45 -13.61 0.69 -3.59
C ALA A 45 -14.01 0.49 -2.12
N GLN A 46 -13.87 -0.72 -1.58
CA GLN A 46 -14.17 -1.01 -0.17
C GLN A 46 -13.28 -0.24 0.81
N ILE A 47 -12.00 -0.06 0.48
CA ILE A 47 -11.02 0.64 1.33
C ILE A 47 -11.23 2.16 1.21
N LYS A 48 -11.44 2.70 -0.01
CA LYS A 48 -11.73 4.12 -0.25
C LYS A 48 -13.08 4.55 0.34
N ALA A 49 -14.07 3.65 0.39
CA ALA A 49 -15.37 3.91 1.00
C ALA A 49 -15.36 3.82 2.54
N GLU A 50 -14.27 3.33 3.13
CA GLU A 50 -14.18 3.10 4.56
C GLU A 50 -13.66 4.36 5.29
N PRO A 51 -14.45 4.98 6.18
CA PRO A 51 -14.04 6.20 6.87
C PRO A 51 -12.91 5.99 7.89
N MET A 52 -12.71 4.75 8.37
CA MET A 52 -11.63 4.42 9.30
C MET A 52 -10.26 4.25 8.61
N LEU A 53 -10.24 4.28 7.27
CA LEU A 53 -9.04 4.16 6.46
C LEU A 53 -8.83 5.45 5.68
N THR A 54 -7.63 6.01 5.78
CA THR A 54 -7.20 7.14 4.95
C THR A 54 -6.41 6.59 3.79
N VAL A 55 -6.93 6.75 2.57
CA VAL A 55 -6.30 6.27 1.33
C VAL A 55 -5.75 7.47 0.55
N VAL A 56 -4.47 7.43 0.20
CA VAL A 56 -3.80 8.46 -0.59
C VAL A 56 -3.12 7.80 -1.78
N GLU A 57 -3.34 8.36 -2.98
CA GLU A 57 -2.65 7.92 -4.19
C GLU A 57 -1.22 8.47 -4.18
N ILE A 58 -0.26 7.56 -4.29
CA ILE A 58 1.17 7.86 -4.25
C ILE A 58 1.86 7.19 -5.44
N ASP A 59 3.02 7.70 -5.81
CA ASP A 59 3.85 7.11 -6.84
C ASP A 59 4.95 6.30 -6.12
N LEU A 60 4.86 4.97 -6.19
CA LEU A 60 5.81 4.06 -5.54
C LEU A 60 7.03 3.83 -6.41
N GLU A 61 8.23 4.11 -5.88
CA GLU A 61 9.46 3.76 -6.57
C GLU A 61 9.63 2.24 -6.57
N ILE A 62 9.62 1.62 -7.76
CA ILE A 62 9.95 0.20 -7.92
C ILE A 62 11.45 0.05 -7.67
N GLY A 63 11.81 -0.04 -6.39
CA GLY A 63 13.18 -0.08 -5.90
C GLY A 63 13.31 -0.37 -4.41
N ALA A 64 12.21 -0.43 -3.65
CA ALA A 64 12.23 -0.74 -2.22
C ALA A 64 11.22 -1.85 -1.90
N VAL A 65 11.55 -3.08 -2.28
CA VAL A 65 11.15 -4.26 -1.51
C VAL A 65 12.39 -4.79 -0.81
N THR A 66 12.84 -4.08 0.22
CA THR A 66 13.43 -4.78 1.35
C THR A 66 12.29 -5.52 2.03
N ALA A 67 12.11 -6.77 1.61
CA ALA A 67 11.70 -7.80 2.55
C ALA A 67 12.79 -7.85 3.61
N GLU A 68 12.67 -7.04 4.66
CA GLU A 68 13.39 -7.30 5.89
C GLU A 68 12.65 -8.45 6.56
N GLU A 69 13.30 -9.60 6.48
CA GLU A 69 13.04 -10.83 7.21
C GLU A 69 12.92 -10.54 8.71
N ASP A 70 11.77 -10.87 9.31
CA ASP A 70 11.77 -11.57 10.59
C ASP A 70 11.92 -13.06 10.17
N GLY A 71 13.06 -13.75 10.27
CA GLY A 71 14.21 -13.54 11.15
C GLY A 71 14.04 -14.28 12.47
N ASP A 72 13.93 -15.62 12.48
CA ASP A 72 14.73 -16.52 13.33
C ASP A 72 14.53 -18.02 13.00
N GLN A 73 15.63 -18.62 12.56
CA GLN A 73 16.15 -20.00 12.71
C GLN A 73 15.23 -21.23 12.80
#